data_AF-A0A0G4B0F0-F1
#
_entry.id   AF-A0A0G4B0F0-F1
#
_cell.length_a   1.000
_cell.length_b   1.000
_cell.length_c   1.000
_cell.angle_alpha   90.00
_cell.angle_beta   90.00
_cell.angle_gamma   90.00
#
_symmetry.space_group_name_H-M   'P 1'
#
loop_
_entity.id
_entity.type
_entity.pdbx_description
1 polymer ?
#
loop_
_entity_poly.entity_id
_entity_poly.type
_entity_poly.pdbx_seq_one_letter_code
_entity_poly.pdbx_strand_id
1 'polypeptide(L)'
;MIYMQLKKNKILKWLKSFDKIDIIGIVFFFLILFSSALFLLRRSEYVYITIRVTKEDSLHNQWWVQPSNWYLKNLTDGLEDKDLMGKVNARLENMYFYPRNESVQDIFIVLKLEATYNKRSNQYSYKGLPLLMGSYQKIELGGNSIRGMVQDLSLDPPVRKMKSFRVKVELEAENNRSAFTNANIEYRGIDNFLADPIKVGLVSYDSEKEEIVKVIDVKKSPSYKIFISPLTNKLVSAYDPDRQKVEMEMIVKQAEVFDGTYLYREDLVIALGEVIPLYFDSLTLNATVTGIEEL
;
A
#
# COMPACT_ATOMS: atom_id res chain seq x y z
N MET A 1 -28.55 42.14 -49.74
CA MET A 1 -27.11 42.18 -50.07
C MET A 1 -26.41 43.49 -49.68
N ILE A 2 -27.07 44.66 -49.77
CA ILE A 2 -26.49 45.99 -49.46
C ILE A 2 -26.16 46.21 -47.97
N TYR A 3 -26.95 45.65 -47.06
CA TYR A 3 -26.76 45.81 -45.60
C TYR A 3 -25.44 45.22 -45.08
N MET A 4 -24.88 44.23 -45.79
CA MET A 4 -23.66 43.53 -45.40
C MET A 4 -22.39 44.29 -45.82
N GLN A 5 -22.46 45.13 -46.87
CA GLN A 5 -21.33 45.96 -47.32
C GLN A 5 -21.11 47.20 -46.44
N LEU A 6 -22.20 47.82 -45.95
CA LEU A 6 -22.09 49.00 -45.07
C LEU A 6 -21.46 48.67 -43.71
N LYS A 7 -21.72 47.47 -43.16
CA LYS A 7 -21.11 47.02 -41.89
C LYS A 7 -19.61 46.79 -42.02
N LYS A 8 -19.15 46.30 -43.18
CA LYS A 8 -17.74 46.01 -43.49
C LYS A 8 -16.88 47.27 -43.50
N ASN A 9 -17.39 48.36 -44.08
CA ASN A 9 -16.66 49.63 -44.17
C ASN A 9 -16.54 50.38 -42.83
N LYS A 10 -17.49 50.20 -41.91
CA LYS A 10 -17.41 50.78 -40.56
C LYS A 10 -16.33 50.12 -39.70
N ILE A 11 -16.22 48.79 -39.79
CA ILE A 11 -15.22 48.01 -39.05
C ILE A 11 -13.80 48.36 -39.51
N LEU A 12 -13.59 48.52 -40.82
CA LEU A 12 -12.29 48.91 -41.39
C LEU A 12 -11.83 50.33 -41.00
N LYS A 13 -12.77 51.29 -40.86
CA LYS A 13 -12.42 52.63 -40.36
C LYS A 13 -12.08 52.64 -38.88
N TRP A 14 -12.77 51.81 -38.08
CA TRP A 14 -12.48 51.65 -36.66
C TRP A 14 -11.10 51.00 -36.41
N LEU A 15 -10.74 49.99 -37.22
CA LEU A 15 -9.42 49.35 -37.18
C LEU A 15 -8.25 50.29 -37.55
N LYS A 16 -8.48 51.33 -38.36
CA LYS A 16 -7.46 52.34 -38.71
C LYS A 16 -7.23 53.41 -37.63
N SER A 17 -8.05 53.45 -36.59
CA SER A 17 -7.94 54.40 -35.47
C SER A 17 -7.02 53.92 -34.36
N PHE A 18 -6.59 52.66 -34.40
CA PHE A 18 -5.73 52.09 -33.38
C PHE A 18 -4.27 52.41 -33.65
N ASP A 19 -3.59 52.92 -32.62
CA ASP A 19 -2.14 53.10 -32.68
C ASP A 19 -1.45 51.72 -32.68
N LYS A 20 -0.21 51.67 -33.16
CA LYS A 20 0.59 50.43 -33.20
C LYS A 20 0.69 49.75 -31.84
N ILE A 21 0.64 50.54 -30.76
CA ILE A 21 0.69 50.06 -29.36
C ILE A 21 -0.61 49.33 -28.98
N ASP A 22 -1.77 49.84 -29.40
CA ASP A 22 -3.06 49.21 -29.10
C ASP A 22 -3.18 47.83 -29.77
N ILE A 23 -2.68 47.72 -31.00
CA ILE A 23 -2.65 46.45 -31.73
C ILE A 23 -1.79 45.41 -30.98
N ILE A 24 -0.62 45.82 -30.48
CA ILE A 24 0.26 44.93 -29.68
C ILE A 24 -0.46 44.52 -28.39
N GLY A 25 -1.11 45.45 -27.70
CA GLY A 25 -1.87 45.18 -26.47
C GLY A 25 -3.01 44.17 -26.69
N ILE A 26 -3.79 44.34 -27.77
CA ILE A 26 -4.86 43.41 -28.14
C ILE A 26 -4.30 42.02 -28.45
N VAL A 27 -3.22 41.94 -29.23
CA VAL A 27 -2.57 40.64 -29.55
C VAL A 27 -2.09 39.97 -28.27
N PHE A 28 -1.42 40.70 -27.37
CA PHE A 28 -0.92 40.15 -26.11
C PHE A 28 -2.05 39.70 -25.19
N PHE A 29 -3.14 40.45 -25.12
CA PHE A 29 -4.36 40.08 -24.40
C PHE A 29 -4.95 38.76 -24.91
N PHE A 30 -5.11 38.61 -26.23
CA PHE A 30 -5.59 37.35 -26.81
C PHE A 30 -4.61 36.19 -26.63
N LEU A 31 -3.31 36.45 -26.64
CA LEU A 31 -2.28 35.44 -26.35
C LEU A 31 -2.39 34.91 -24.92
N ILE A 32 -2.57 35.80 -23.95
CA ILE A 32 -2.83 35.44 -22.54
C ILE A 32 -4.16 34.68 -22.43
N LEU A 33 -5.23 35.18 -23.05
CA LEU A 33 -6.54 34.55 -23.02
C LEU A 33 -6.51 33.13 -23.61
N PHE A 34 -5.80 32.97 -24.73
CA PHE A 34 -5.62 31.68 -25.40
C PHE A 34 -4.78 30.71 -24.56
N SER A 35 -3.68 31.19 -23.96
CA SER A 35 -2.86 30.39 -23.04
C SER A 35 -3.67 29.92 -21.81
N SER A 36 -4.45 30.82 -21.20
CA SER A 36 -5.35 30.50 -20.09
C SER A 36 -6.43 29.50 -20.49
N ALA A 37 -7.03 29.66 -21.67
CA ALA A 37 -8.04 28.74 -22.19
C ALA A 37 -7.47 27.33 -22.40
N LEU A 38 -6.23 27.20 -22.91
CA LEU A 38 -5.55 25.92 -23.04
C LEU A 38 -5.28 25.25 -21.68
N PHE A 39 -4.98 26.05 -20.65
CA PHE A 39 -4.83 25.53 -19.28
C PHE A 39 -6.16 25.02 -18.70
N LEU A 40 -7.27 25.68 -19.01
CA LEU A 40 -8.61 25.30 -18.54
C LEU A 40 -9.22 24.11 -19.30
N LEU A 41 -8.76 23.81 -20.51
CA LEU A 41 -9.24 22.69 -21.33
C LEU A 41 -8.68 21.32 -20.92
N ARG A 42 -7.94 21.25 -19.81
CA ARG A 42 -7.46 19.98 -19.26
C ARG A 42 -8.66 19.13 -18.88
N ARG A 43 -8.78 17.95 -19.51
CA ARG A 43 -9.83 16.99 -19.18
C ARG A 43 -9.52 16.38 -17.82
N SER A 44 -10.46 16.51 -16.90
CA SER A 44 -10.47 15.75 -15.67
C SER A 44 -11.28 14.47 -15.86
N GLU A 45 -10.83 13.41 -15.22
CA GLU A 45 -11.51 12.12 -15.16
C GLU A 45 -11.35 11.54 -13.76
N TYR A 46 -12.27 10.66 -13.37
CA TYR A 46 -12.18 9.98 -12.09
C TYR A 46 -11.27 8.76 -12.22
N VAL A 47 -10.32 8.65 -11.29
CA VAL A 47 -9.44 7.50 -11.15
C VAL A 47 -9.58 6.92 -9.76
N TYR A 48 -9.37 5.62 -9.63
CA TYR A 48 -9.26 4.94 -8.36
C TYR A 48 -7.80 4.73 -8.02
N ILE A 49 -7.46 4.99 -6.76
CA ILE A 49 -6.13 4.69 -6.25
C ILE A 49 -6.25 3.91 -4.95
N THR A 50 -5.31 3.00 -4.73
CA THR A 50 -5.14 2.31 -3.45
C THR A 50 -3.91 2.88 -2.77
N ILE A 51 -4.07 3.38 -1.55
CA ILE A 51 -2.99 3.97 -0.76
C ILE A 51 -2.74 3.11 0.48
N ARG A 52 -1.49 2.71 0.68
CA ARG A 52 -1.01 2.21 1.97
C ARG A 52 -0.72 3.39 2.90
N VAL A 53 -1.49 3.53 3.96
CA VAL A 53 -1.44 4.68 4.87
C VAL A 53 -0.20 4.63 5.76
N THR A 54 0.44 5.78 5.95
CA THR A 54 1.61 5.98 6.82
C THR A 54 1.40 7.16 7.76
N LYS A 55 2.09 7.21 8.91
CA LYS A 55 1.94 8.34 9.84
C LYS A 55 2.38 9.69 9.23
N GLU A 56 1.74 10.75 9.72
CA GLU A 56 1.62 12.09 9.14
C GLU A 56 2.92 12.91 8.98
N ASP A 57 4.00 12.59 9.73
CA ASP A 57 5.15 13.50 9.89
C ASP A 57 6.55 12.90 9.67
N SER A 58 6.68 11.64 9.27
CA SER A 58 8.03 11.09 9.05
C SER A 58 8.54 11.43 7.65
N LEU A 59 9.41 12.45 7.56
CA LEU A 59 10.29 12.69 6.39
C LEU A 59 11.20 11.50 6.09
N HIS A 60 11.40 10.63 7.09
CA HIS A 60 12.03 9.34 6.93
C HIS A 60 10.99 8.28 6.63
N ASN A 61 11.32 7.42 5.68
CA ASN A 61 10.53 6.32 5.13
C ASN A 61 10.18 5.25 6.20
N GLN A 62 9.47 5.63 7.27
CA GLN A 62 9.12 4.77 8.39
C GLN A 62 7.77 4.10 8.12
N TRP A 63 7.77 3.19 7.14
CA TRP A 63 6.63 2.33 6.78
C TRP A 63 6.09 1.51 7.97
N TRP A 64 6.83 1.41 9.08
CA TRP A 64 6.40 0.76 10.32
C TRP A 64 5.58 1.65 11.27
N VAL A 65 5.50 2.97 11.05
CA VAL A 65 4.76 3.88 11.93
C VAL A 65 3.37 4.17 11.35
N GLN A 66 2.35 3.72 12.05
CA GLN A 66 0.97 3.74 11.58
C GLN A 66 0.11 4.82 12.27
N PRO A 67 -1.01 5.21 11.66
CA PRO A 67 -2.00 6.07 12.29
C PRO A 67 -2.59 5.44 13.55
N SER A 68 -3.01 6.27 14.49
CA SER A 68 -3.71 5.82 15.69
C SER A 68 -5.12 5.30 15.37
N ASN A 69 -5.64 4.41 16.21
CA ASN A 69 -7.01 3.88 16.07
C ASN A 69 -8.08 4.98 16.10
N TRP A 70 -7.85 6.09 16.82
CA TRP A 70 -8.80 7.21 16.84
C TRP A 70 -8.91 7.91 15.48
N TYR A 71 -7.79 8.01 14.75
CA TYR A 71 -7.76 8.63 13.44
C TYR A 71 -8.54 7.80 12.42
N LEU A 72 -8.36 6.47 12.46
CA LEU A 72 -9.06 5.54 11.57
C LEU A 72 -10.57 5.51 11.81
N LYS A 73 -11.02 5.67 13.06
CA LYS A 73 -12.46 5.76 13.38
C LYS A 73 -13.17 6.96 12.73
N ASN A 74 -12.42 8.00 12.38
CA ASN A 74 -12.97 9.17 11.69
C ASN A 74 -12.98 9.01 10.16
N LEU A 75 -12.34 7.96 9.63
CA LEU A 75 -12.35 7.63 8.21
C LEU A 75 -13.44 6.60 7.97
N THR A 76 -14.61 7.07 7.54
CA THR A 76 -15.75 6.22 7.18
C THR A 76 -15.94 6.18 5.68
N ASP A 77 -16.47 5.06 5.17
CA ASP A 77 -16.84 4.92 3.77
C ASP A 77 -17.78 6.04 3.33
N GLY A 78 -17.57 6.55 2.12
CA GLY A 78 -18.31 7.66 1.56
C GLY A 78 -17.87 9.04 2.07
N LEU A 79 -16.81 9.17 2.86
CA LEU A 79 -16.25 10.47 3.22
C LEU A 79 -15.76 11.23 1.98
N GLU A 80 -16.15 12.48 1.82
CA GLU A 80 -15.88 13.28 0.61
C GLU A 80 -15.02 14.52 0.91
N ASP A 81 -14.17 14.89 -0.06
CA ASP A 81 -13.59 16.23 -0.19
C ASP A 81 -14.31 16.97 -1.31
N LYS A 82 -14.80 18.18 -1.01
CA LYS A 82 -15.55 19.01 -1.96
C LYS A 82 -14.80 20.31 -2.23
N ASP A 83 -14.82 20.76 -3.48
CA ASP A 83 -14.35 22.10 -3.81
C ASP A 83 -15.30 23.19 -3.28
N LEU A 84 -14.91 24.44 -3.48
CA LEU A 84 -15.71 25.62 -3.12
C LEU A 84 -17.06 25.70 -3.85
N MET A 85 -17.23 24.95 -4.94
CA MET A 85 -18.47 24.85 -5.72
C MET A 85 -19.32 23.62 -5.31
N GLY A 86 -18.86 22.84 -4.33
CA GLY A 86 -19.54 21.64 -3.83
C GLY A 86 -19.29 20.38 -4.66
N LYS A 87 -18.40 20.42 -5.66
CA LYS A 87 -18.04 19.27 -6.49
C LYS A 87 -17.10 18.34 -5.74
N VAL A 88 -17.35 17.04 -5.83
CA VAL A 88 -16.54 16.00 -5.16
C VAL A 88 -15.23 15.79 -5.92
N ASN A 89 -14.12 16.12 -5.27
CA ASN A 89 -12.76 15.94 -5.78
C ASN A 89 -12.13 14.63 -5.33
N ALA A 90 -12.51 14.13 -4.16
CA ALA A 90 -12.03 12.89 -3.61
C ALA A 90 -13.14 12.24 -2.79
N ARG A 91 -13.24 10.91 -2.84
CA ARG A 91 -14.16 10.12 -2.03
C ARG A 91 -13.47 8.86 -1.52
N LEU A 92 -13.68 8.54 -0.25
CA LEU A 92 -13.30 7.25 0.33
C LEU A 92 -14.31 6.18 -0.10
N GLU A 93 -13.86 5.20 -0.87
CA GLU A 93 -14.71 4.12 -1.39
C GLU A 93 -14.66 2.87 -0.50
N ASN A 94 -13.46 2.51 -0.02
CA ASN A 94 -13.28 1.40 0.91
C ASN A 94 -12.03 1.61 1.78
N MET A 95 -12.00 0.99 2.95
CA MET A 95 -10.83 0.89 3.83
C MET A 95 -10.74 -0.53 4.40
N TYR A 96 -9.58 -1.16 4.23
CA TYR A 96 -9.27 -2.46 4.79
C TYR A 96 -7.90 -2.47 5.45
N PHE A 97 -7.66 -3.41 6.34
CA PHE A 97 -6.39 -3.54 7.04
C PHE A 97 -6.04 -4.98 7.38
N TYR A 98 -4.73 -5.23 7.48
CA TYR A 98 -4.18 -6.50 7.97
C TYR A 98 -3.63 -6.30 9.38
N PRO A 99 -4.26 -6.90 10.41
CA PRO A 99 -3.75 -6.81 11.78
C PRO A 99 -2.36 -7.45 11.88
N ARG A 100 -1.43 -6.79 12.57
CA ARG A 100 -0.15 -7.38 12.99
C ARG A 100 -0.17 -7.72 14.47
N ASN A 101 -0.62 -6.79 15.31
CA ASN A 101 -0.86 -7.01 16.74
C ASN A 101 -1.97 -6.07 17.22
N GLU A 102 -2.29 -6.08 18.52
CA GLU A 102 -3.36 -5.25 19.09
C GLU A 102 -3.24 -3.74 18.81
N SER A 103 -2.04 -3.25 18.46
CA SER A 103 -1.75 -1.83 18.26
C SER A 103 -1.21 -1.46 16.87
N VAL A 104 -0.93 -2.45 16.01
CA VAL A 104 -0.26 -2.28 14.71
C VAL A 104 -1.03 -3.06 13.64
N GLN A 105 -1.45 -2.39 12.57
CA GLN A 105 -2.22 -2.87 11.43
C GLN A 105 -1.83 -2.15 10.13
N ASP A 106 -1.54 -2.89 9.06
CA ASP A 106 -1.30 -2.27 7.75
C ASP A 106 -2.63 -1.82 7.15
N ILE A 107 -2.80 -0.52 6.90
CA ILE A 107 -4.06 0.07 6.43
C ILE A 107 -3.95 0.45 4.96
N PHE A 108 -4.97 0.09 4.20
CA PHE A 108 -5.12 0.36 2.79
C PHE A 108 -6.45 1.08 2.57
N ILE A 109 -6.41 2.17 1.81
CA ILE A 109 -7.58 2.99 1.52
C ILE A 109 -7.74 3.08 0.00
N VAL A 110 -8.93 2.74 -0.47
CA VAL A 110 -9.35 2.93 -1.85
C VAL A 110 -10.04 4.28 -1.98
N LEU A 111 -9.47 5.15 -2.81
CA LEU A 111 -9.98 6.49 -3.04
C LEU A 111 -10.38 6.67 -4.49
N LYS A 112 -11.54 7.28 -4.71
CA LYS A 112 -11.95 7.81 -6.00
C LYS A 112 -11.58 9.29 -6.08
N LEU A 113 -10.66 9.62 -6.98
CA LEU A 113 -10.13 10.98 -7.13
C LEU A 113 -10.48 11.57 -8.48
N GLU A 114 -10.82 12.85 -8.51
CA GLU A 114 -10.81 13.63 -9.74
C GLU A 114 -9.35 13.98 -10.09
N ALA A 115 -8.83 13.33 -11.14
CA ALA A 115 -7.48 13.55 -11.61
C ALA A 115 -7.47 14.16 -13.02
N THR A 116 -6.40 14.90 -13.33
CA THR A 116 -6.15 15.42 -14.67
C THR A 116 -5.14 14.53 -15.38
N TYR A 117 -5.49 14.06 -16.58
CA TYR A 117 -4.59 13.26 -17.40
C TYR A 117 -3.74 14.13 -18.33
N ASN A 118 -2.42 13.95 -18.27
CA ASN A 118 -1.48 14.60 -19.16
C ASN A 118 -1.05 13.64 -20.28
N LYS A 119 -1.59 13.85 -21.49
CA LYS A 119 -1.28 13.05 -22.69
C LYS A 119 0.20 13.08 -23.11
N ARG A 120 0.97 14.10 -22.70
CA ARG A 120 2.39 14.20 -23.05
C ARG A 120 3.24 13.31 -22.16
N SER A 121 2.91 13.20 -20.88
CA SER A 121 3.65 12.38 -19.91
C SER A 121 2.98 11.05 -19.61
N ASN A 122 1.77 10.79 -20.14
CA ASN A 122 0.92 9.64 -19.83
C ASN A 122 0.71 9.45 -18.32
N GLN A 123 0.49 10.56 -17.60
CA GLN A 123 0.38 10.55 -16.15
C GLN A 123 -0.88 11.23 -15.67
N TYR A 124 -1.45 10.67 -14.61
CA TYR A 124 -2.51 11.29 -13.83
C TYR A 124 -1.92 12.28 -12.83
N SER A 125 -2.69 13.30 -12.49
CA SER A 125 -2.31 14.27 -11.48
C SER A 125 -3.51 14.68 -10.64
N TYR A 126 -3.32 14.75 -9.33
CA TYR A 126 -4.31 15.21 -8.36
C TYR A 126 -3.81 16.52 -7.74
N LYS A 127 -4.63 17.58 -7.79
CA LYS A 127 -4.25 18.93 -7.31
C LYS A 127 -2.88 19.41 -7.83
N GLY A 128 -2.52 19.03 -9.07
CA GLY A 128 -1.25 19.39 -9.72
C GLY A 128 -0.06 18.51 -9.38
N LEU A 129 -0.18 17.55 -8.46
CA LEU A 129 0.85 16.57 -8.14
C LEU A 129 0.65 15.30 -8.95
N PRO A 130 1.72 14.69 -9.52
CA PRO A 130 1.60 13.47 -10.29
C PRO A 130 1.22 12.30 -9.37
N LEU A 131 0.25 11.49 -9.81
CA LEU A 131 -0.13 10.24 -9.17
C LEU A 131 0.73 9.12 -9.79
N LEU A 132 1.80 8.74 -9.11
CA LEU A 132 2.70 7.66 -9.53
C LEU A 132 2.61 6.50 -8.53
N MET A 133 2.68 5.26 -9.02
CA MET A 133 2.89 4.11 -8.15
C MET A 133 4.19 4.30 -7.34
N GLY A 134 4.15 3.98 -6.05
CA GLY A 134 5.24 4.19 -5.10
C GLY A 134 5.41 5.65 -4.64
N SER A 135 4.66 6.61 -5.18
CA SER A 135 4.73 8.00 -4.71
C SER A 135 3.92 8.19 -3.42
N TYR A 136 4.44 9.03 -2.53
CA TYR A 136 3.71 9.47 -1.35
C TYR A 136 2.77 10.60 -1.68
N GLN A 137 1.49 10.43 -1.34
CA GLN A 137 0.44 11.43 -1.57
C GLN A 137 -0.15 11.88 -0.24
N LYS A 138 -0.49 13.17 -0.17
CA LYS A 138 -1.30 13.75 0.90
C LYS A 138 -2.66 14.11 0.31
N ILE A 139 -3.71 13.53 0.87
CA ILE A 139 -5.09 13.71 0.40
C ILE A 139 -5.93 14.16 1.58
N GLU A 140 -6.59 15.29 1.41
CA GLU A 140 -7.56 15.79 2.39
C GLU A 140 -8.92 15.13 2.12
N LEU A 141 -9.59 14.61 3.15
CA LEU A 141 -10.93 14.04 3.12
C LEU A 141 -11.70 14.44 4.38
N GLY A 142 -12.81 15.16 4.23
CA GLY A 142 -13.66 15.56 5.37
C GLY A 142 -12.93 16.29 6.49
N GLY A 143 -11.88 17.06 6.16
CA GLY A 143 -11.03 17.76 7.14
C GLY A 143 -9.90 16.92 7.75
N ASN A 144 -9.76 15.65 7.37
CA ASN A 144 -8.65 14.78 7.77
C ASN A 144 -7.63 14.68 6.64
N SER A 145 -6.34 14.73 6.97
CA SER A 145 -5.23 14.56 6.03
C SER A 145 -4.78 13.10 6.03
N ILE A 146 -5.06 12.36 4.95
CA ILE A 146 -4.55 11.01 4.70
C ILE A 146 -3.21 11.12 3.99
N ARG A 147 -2.20 10.45 4.53
CA ARG A 147 -0.89 10.32 3.90
C ARG A 147 -0.54 8.86 3.69
N GLY A 148 0.03 8.56 2.54
CA GLY A 148 0.50 7.20 2.27
C GLY A 148 1.09 7.04 0.90
N MET A 149 1.54 5.83 0.63
CA MET A 149 2.14 5.44 -0.64
C MET A 149 1.07 4.88 -1.58
N VAL A 150 1.02 5.39 -2.81
CA VAL A 150 0.15 4.84 -3.87
C VAL A 150 0.68 3.47 -4.26
N GLN A 151 -0.16 2.44 -4.16
CA GLN A 151 0.18 1.08 -4.55
C GLN A 151 -0.44 0.69 -5.89
N ASP A 152 -1.67 1.15 -6.15
CA ASP A 152 -2.40 0.88 -7.38
C ASP A 152 -3.06 2.16 -7.91
N LEU A 153 -3.21 2.22 -9.24
CA LEU A 153 -3.91 3.28 -9.96
C LEU A 153 -4.67 2.68 -11.14
N SER A 154 -5.99 2.84 -11.13
CA SER A 154 -6.91 2.26 -12.12
C SER A 154 -8.04 3.21 -12.48
N LEU A 155 -8.65 3.00 -13.66
CA LEU A 155 -9.83 3.77 -14.09
C LEU A 155 -11.13 3.20 -13.54
N ASP A 156 -11.14 1.90 -13.26
CA ASP A 156 -12.26 1.16 -12.70
C ASP A 156 -12.05 0.94 -11.19
N PRO A 157 -13.11 0.76 -10.40
CA PRO A 157 -12.97 0.41 -8.99
C PRO A 157 -12.10 -0.84 -8.82
N PRO A 158 -11.06 -0.81 -7.97
CA PRO A 158 -10.19 -1.96 -7.79
C PRO A 158 -10.98 -3.11 -7.16
N VAL A 159 -10.81 -4.30 -7.71
CA VAL A 159 -11.36 -5.55 -7.16
C VAL A 159 -10.20 -6.37 -6.63
N ARG A 160 -10.21 -6.66 -5.32
CA ARG A 160 -9.20 -7.51 -4.68
C ARG A 160 -9.30 -8.93 -5.24
N LYS A 161 -8.43 -9.27 -6.19
CA LYS A 161 -8.30 -10.62 -6.73
C LYS A 161 -7.36 -11.42 -5.85
N MET A 162 -7.90 -12.42 -5.17
CA MET A 162 -7.15 -13.30 -4.28
C MET A 162 -6.84 -14.62 -4.97
N LYS A 163 -5.63 -15.12 -4.78
CA LYS A 163 -5.20 -16.45 -5.23
C LYS A 163 -4.61 -17.23 -4.06
N SER A 164 -4.90 -18.53 -4.01
CA SER A 164 -4.47 -19.39 -2.91
C SER A 164 -3.22 -20.17 -3.28
N PHE A 165 -2.29 -20.25 -2.33
CA PHE A 165 -1.06 -21.01 -2.46
C PHE A 165 -0.93 -21.95 -1.27
N ARG A 166 -0.48 -23.18 -1.52
CA ARG A 166 -0.01 -24.08 -0.48
C ARG A 166 1.44 -23.73 -0.18
N VAL A 167 1.69 -23.33 1.06
CA VAL A 167 3.01 -22.90 1.53
C VAL A 167 3.46 -23.81 2.66
N LYS A 168 4.67 -24.34 2.55
CA LYS A 168 5.36 -25.06 3.62
C LYS A 168 6.36 -24.13 4.28
N VAL A 169 6.36 -24.11 5.60
CA VAL A 169 7.27 -23.28 6.39
C VAL A 169 7.87 -24.04 7.56
N GLU A 170 9.03 -23.56 7.98
CA GLU A 170 9.71 -23.99 9.20
C GLU A 170 9.85 -22.78 10.14
N LEU A 171 9.57 -22.99 11.44
CA LEU A 171 9.79 -21.98 12.47
C LEU A 171 11.19 -22.15 13.07
N GLU A 172 12.03 -21.12 12.90
CA GLU A 172 13.38 -21.08 13.46
C GLU A 172 13.46 -20.12 14.67
N ALA A 173 14.48 -20.31 15.50
CA ALA A 173 14.73 -19.46 16.65
C ALA A 173 15.06 -18.02 16.20
N GLU A 174 14.22 -17.06 16.56
CA GLU A 174 14.46 -15.62 16.33
C GLU A 174 15.74 -15.14 17.05
N ASN A 175 16.20 -15.89 18.06
CA ASN A 175 17.21 -15.48 19.05
C ASN A 175 18.68 -15.65 18.64
N ASN A 176 19.02 -16.16 17.45
CA ASN A 176 20.42 -16.27 17.03
C ASN A 176 21.05 -14.90 16.61
N ARG A 177 20.32 -13.78 16.74
CA ARG A 177 20.81 -12.42 16.41
C ARG A 177 20.87 -11.44 17.58
N SER A 178 20.52 -11.84 18.80
CA SER A 178 20.67 -10.95 19.96
C SER A 178 22.15 -10.78 20.32
N ALA A 179 22.63 -9.55 20.49
CA ALA A 179 23.99 -9.29 20.97
C ALA A 179 24.29 -9.84 22.39
N PHE A 180 23.25 -10.37 23.07
CA PHE A 180 23.32 -10.94 24.41
C PHE A 180 23.24 -12.47 24.45
N THR A 181 22.99 -13.15 23.32
CA THR A 181 23.19 -14.61 23.31
C THR A 181 24.70 -14.87 23.40
N ASN A 182 25.11 -15.69 24.37
CA ASN A 182 26.49 -16.17 24.46
C ASN A 182 26.90 -16.66 23.07
N ALA A 183 27.90 -16.02 22.45
CA ALA A 183 28.34 -16.26 21.07
C ALA A 183 28.72 -17.73 20.75
N ASN A 184 28.63 -18.61 21.73
CA ASN A 184 28.96 -20.03 21.69
C ASN A 184 27.73 -20.95 21.77
N ILE A 185 26.49 -20.44 21.77
CA ILE A 185 25.26 -21.25 21.79
C ILE A 185 24.31 -20.82 20.67
N GLU A 186 24.00 -21.75 19.79
CA GLU A 186 23.00 -21.64 18.74
C GLU A 186 21.76 -22.45 19.14
N TYR A 187 20.61 -21.80 19.17
CA TYR A 187 19.33 -22.47 19.42
C TYR A 187 18.64 -22.82 18.10
N ARG A 188 18.08 -24.01 18.00
CA ARG A 188 17.17 -24.41 16.92
C ARG A 188 15.73 -24.46 17.42
N GLY A 189 14.77 -24.25 16.52
CA GLY A 189 13.34 -24.27 16.83
C GLY A 189 12.88 -23.12 17.75
N ILE A 190 11.61 -23.13 18.08
CA ILE A 190 10.96 -22.08 18.88
C ILE A 190 10.64 -22.58 20.29
N ASP A 191 10.46 -21.65 21.22
CA ASP A 191 10.09 -21.98 22.60
C ASP A 191 8.72 -22.67 22.65
N ASN A 192 8.56 -23.61 23.59
CA ASN A 192 7.33 -24.42 23.70
C ASN A 192 6.07 -23.55 23.82
N PHE A 193 6.13 -22.43 24.54
CA PHE A 193 4.98 -21.53 24.70
C PHE A 193 4.52 -20.87 23.37
N LEU A 194 5.41 -20.73 22.39
CA LEU A 194 5.07 -20.28 21.03
C LEU A 194 4.63 -21.45 20.15
N ALA A 195 5.19 -22.64 20.37
CA ALA A 195 4.88 -23.83 19.60
C ALA A 195 3.51 -24.41 19.95
N ASP A 196 3.14 -24.47 21.23
CA ASP A 196 1.95 -25.14 21.75
C ASP A 196 0.62 -24.65 21.15
N PRO A 197 0.40 -23.32 20.97
CA PRO A 197 -0.83 -22.81 20.36
C PRO A 197 -1.00 -23.20 18.88
N ILE A 198 0.09 -23.57 18.19
CA ILE A 198 0.06 -23.90 16.75
C ILE A 198 -0.61 -25.25 16.54
N LYS A 199 -1.77 -25.24 15.88
CA LYS A 199 -2.59 -26.43 15.61
C LYS A 199 -3.21 -26.34 14.22
N VAL A 200 -3.56 -27.50 13.66
CA VAL A 200 -4.36 -27.57 12.43
C VAL A 200 -5.67 -26.83 12.62
N GLY A 201 -6.05 -26.03 11.62
CA GLY A 201 -7.23 -25.18 11.67
C GLY A 201 -7.00 -23.81 12.30
N LEU A 202 -5.78 -23.44 12.67
CA LEU A 202 -5.44 -22.07 13.04
C LEU A 202 -5.58 -21.15 11.81
N VAL A 203 -6.30 -20.04 11.95
CA VAL A 203 -6.64 -19.13 10.85
C VAL A 203 -6.25 -17.69 11.19
N SER A 204 -5.77 -16.96 10.19
CA SER A 204 -5.56 -15.52 10.20
C SER A 204 -6.59 -14.84 9.31
N TYR A 205 -7.15 -13.72 9.76
CA TYR A 205 -8.16 -12.96 9.04
C TYR A 205 -7.70 -11.54 8.74
N ASP A 206 -8.24 -10.95 7.67
CA ASP A 206 -8.18 -9.51 7.46
C ASP A 206 -9.34 -8.77 8.15
N SER A 207 -9.39 -7.45 8.02
CA SER A 207 -10.47 -6.61 8.57
C SER A 207 -11.87 -6.93 8.03
N GLU A 208 -11.95 -7.53 6.84
CA GLU A 208 -13.20 -7.93 6.18
C GLU A 208 -13.62 -9.35 6.58
N LYS A 209 -12.87 -10.00 7.48
CA LYS A 209 -13.02 -11.39 7.94
C LYS A 209 -12.74 -12.44 6.85
N GLU A 210 -11.98 -12.08 5.83
CA GLU A 210 -11.49 -13.03 4.85
C GLU A 210 -10.34 -13.86 5.42
N GLU A 211 -10.39 -15.18 5.26
CA GLU A 211 -9.28 -16.07 5.66
C GLU A 211 -8.04 -15.78 4.79
N ILE A 212 -6.96 -15.28 5.38
CA ILE A 212 -5.70 -14.98 4.68
C ILE A 212 -4.71 -16.13 4.82
N VAL A 213 -4.62 -16.75 6.00
CA VAL A 213 -3.76 -17.90 6.26
C VAL A 213 -4.57 -18.96 6.99
N LYS A 214 -4.42 -20.22 6.58
CA LYS A 214 -5.02 -21.36 7.26
C LYS A 214 -4.03 -22.51 7.39
N VAL A 215 -3.73 -22.91 8.61
CA VAL A 215 -2.85 -24.05 8.89
C VAL A 215 -3.59 -25.35 8.60
N ILE A 216 -3.03 -26.17 7.71
CA ILE A 216 -3.62 -27.45 7.28
C ILE A 216 -2.86 -28.67 7.80
N ASP A 217 -1.56 -28.55 8.07
CA ASP A 217 -0.76 -29.59 8.72
C ASP A 217 0.28 -28.97 9.66
N VAL A 218 0.60 -29.67 10.75
CA VAL A 218 1.61 -29.26 11.73
C VAL A 218 2.38 -30.47 12.22
N LYS A 219 3.71 -30.42 12.09
CA LYS A 219 4.62 -31.41 12.66
C LYS A 219 5.51 -30.74 13.69
N LYS A 220 5.49 -31.28 14.91
CA LYS A 220 6.33 -30.82 16.02
C LYS A 220 7.30 -31.93 16.39
N SER A 221 8.57 -31.59 16.56
CA SER A 221 9.58 -32.53 17.05
C SER A 221 10.48 -31.87 18.09
N PRO A 222 11.10 -32.67 18.98
CA PRO A 222 12.21 -32.24 19.83
C PRO A 222 13.21 -31.34 19.09
N SER A 223 13.59 -30.23 19.70
CA SER A 223 14.67 -29.38 19.18
C SER A 223 15.98 -29.59 19.93
N TYR A 224 17.04 -28.96 19.43
CA TYR A 224 18.38 -29.05 19.99
C TYR A 224 19.04 -27.66 20.05
N LYS A 225 20.02 -27.54 20.94
CA LYS A 225 20.96 -26.44 20.97
C LYS A 225 22.34 -26.95 20.61
N ILE A 226 23.07 -26.15 19.85
CA ILE A 226 24.45 -26.41 19.45
C ILE A 226 25.33 -25.47 20.25
N PHE A 227 26.36 -25.99 20.92
CA PHE A 227 27.28 -25.15 21.68
C PHE A 227 28.71 -25.70 21.72
N ILE A 228 29.66 -24.82 22.01
CA ILE A 228 31.05 -25.24 22.31
C ILE A 228 31.12 -25.63 23.78
N SER A 229 31.38 -26.91 24.04
CA SER A 229 31.52 -27.43 25.41
C SER A 229 32.76 -26.84 26.10
N PRO A 230 32.63 -26.16 27.25
CA PRO A 230 33.78 -25.58 27.96
C PRO A 230 34.80 -26.64 28.43
N LEU A 231 34.33 -27.87 28.66
CA LEU A 231 35.16 -28.97 29.17
C LEU A 231 35.99 -29.65 28.08
N THR A 232 35.47 -29.71 26.85
CA THR A 232 36.07 -30.49 25.75
C THR A 232 36.53 -29.64 24.58
N ASN A 233 36.15 -28.36 24.54
CA ASN A 233 36.35 -27.43 23.43
C ASN A 233 35.86 -28.00 22.07
N LYS A 234 34.82 -28.84 22.10
CA LYS A 234 34.18 -29.44 20.93
C LYS A 234 32.77 -28.89 20.75
N LEU A 235 32.32 -28.88 19.49
CA LEU A 235 30.93 -28.62 19.14
C LEU A 235 30.06 -29.79 19.62
N VAL A 236 29.07 -29.50 20.45
CA VAL A 236 28.13 -30.48 20.99
C VAL A 236 26.72 -30.04 20.62
N SER A 237 25.90 -31.00 20.17
CA SER A 237 24.46 -30.83 20.03
C SER A 237 23.77 -31.56 21.18
N ALA A 238 22.88 -30.87 21.89
CA ALA A 238 22.12 -31.44 22.99
C ALA A 238 20.64 -31.14 22.82
N TYR A 239 19.80 -32.10 23.20
CA TYR A 239 18.35 -31.91 23.29
C TYR A 239 18.01 -30.71 24.18
N ASP A 240 17.09 -29.87 23.70
CA ASP A 240 16.57 -28.73 24.44
C ASP A 240 15.10 -28.99 24.80
N PRO A 241 14.76 -29.27 26.07
CA PRO A 241 13.39 -29.60 26.48
C PRO A 241 12.43 -28.42 26.37
N ASP A 242 12.94 -27.19 26.32
CA ASP A 242 12.12 -25.97 26.30
C ASP A 242 11.79 -25.51 24.87
N ARG A 243 12.29 -26.22 23.85
CA ARG A 243 12.15 -25.84 22.44
C ARG A 243 11.68 -26.99 21.55
N GLN A 244 10.89 -26.62 20.54
CA GLN A 244 10.38 -27.53 19.52
C GLN A 244 10.72 -27.02 18.11
N LYS A 245 11.09 -27.96 17.24
CA LYS A 245 11.07 -27.72 15.80
C LYS A 245 9.61 -27.82 15.34
N VAL A 246 9.15 -26.82 14.59
CA VAL A 246 7.79 -26.80 14.07
C VAL A 246 7.83 -26.60 12.56
N GLU A 247 7.28 -27.58 11.84
CA GLU A 247 7.02 -27.51 10.40
C GLU A 247 5.52 -27.38 10.20
N MET A 248 5.12 -26.43 9.35
CA MET A 248 3.71 -26.19 9.05
C MET A 248 3.46 -26.23 7.55
N GLU A 249 2.32 -26.78 7.17
CA GLU A 249 1.74 -26.58 5.86
C GLU A 249 0.49 -25.71 6.00
N MET A 250 0.36 -24.70 5.16
CA MET A 250 -0.74 -23.74 5.22
C MET A 250 -1.21 -23.34 3.84
N ILE A 251 -2.48 -22.95 3.76
CA ILE A 251 -3.05 -22.25 2.62
C ILE A 251 -2.88 -20.76 2.90
N VAL A 252 -2.21 -20.06 2.00
CA VAL A 252 -1.99 -18.61 2.07
C VAL A 252 -2.66 -17.95 0.87
N LYS A 253 -3.58 -17.02 1.12
CA LYS A 253 -4.13 -16.15 0.09
C LYS A 253 -3.19 -14.98 -0.15
N GLN A 254 -2.92 -14.71 -1.41
CA GLN A 254 -2.15 -13.55 -1.87
C GLN A 254 -3.03 -12.69 -2.78
N ALA A 255 -2.93 -11.37 -2.63
CA ALA A 255 -3.68 -10.41 -3.42
C ALA A 255 -2.88 -10.01 -4.66
N GLU A 256 -3.55 -9.90 -5.81
CA GLU A 256 -2.96 -9.30 -7.00
C GLU A 256 -2.80 -7.79 -6.79
N VAL A 257 -1.56 -7.29 -6.81
CA VAL A 257 -1.27 -5.86 -6.61
C VAL A 257 -0.95 -5.16 -7.93
N PHE A 258 -0.30 -5.86 -8.88
CA PHE A 258 0.01 -5.30 -10.20
C PHE A 258 0.28 -6.39 -11.23
N ASP A 259 -0.45 -6.37 -12.35
CA ASP A 259 -0.20 -7.18 -13.57
C ASP A 259 0.20 -8.64 -13.28
N GLY A 260 -0.67 -9.38 -12.58
CA GLY A 260 -0.42 -10.78 -12.21
C GLY A 260 0.59 -11.01 -11.07
N THR A 261 1.11 -9.95 -10.45
CA THR A 261 1.96 -10.03 -9.26
C THR A 261 1.10 -10.21 -8.01
N TYR A 262 1.25 -11.38 -7.36
CA TYR A 262 0.56 -11.70 -6.12
C TYR A 262 1.48 -11.44 -4.92
N LEU A 263 0.97 -10.70 -3.95
CA LEU A 263 1.67 -10.38 -2.70
C LEU A 263 0.86 -10.84 -1.50
N TYR A 264 1.54 -11.45 -0.53
CA TYR A 264 1.02 -11.67 0.80
C TYR A 264 0.80 -10.32 1.48
N ARG A 265 -0.41 -10.09 2.00
CA ARG A 265 -0.81 -8.84 2.67
C ARG A 265 -0.52 -7.57 1.85
N GLU A 266 -0.49 -7.69 0.52
CA GLU A 266 -0.24 -6.58 -0.42
C GLU A 266 1.13 -5.90 -0.24
N ASP A 267 2.08 -6.55 0.43
CA ASP A 267 3.41 -6.00 0.66
C ASP A 267 4.58 -6.98 0.58
N LEU A 268 4.35 -8.29 0.74
CA LEU A 268 5.42 -9.28 0.81
C LEU A 268 5.31 -10.33 -0.29
N VAL A 269 6.43 -10.56 -0.99
CA VAL A 269 6.56 -11.70 -1.91
C VAL A 269 6.86 -12.95 -1.09
N ILE A 270 6.10 -14.02 -1.30
CA ILE A 270 6.43 -15.33 -0.73
C ILE A 270 7.40 -16.03 -1.68
N ALA A 271 8.64 -16.26 -1.24
CA ALA A 271 9.66 -16.97 -2.00
C ALA A 271 10.39 -17.99 -1.12
N LEU A 272 10.99 -19.02 -1.72
CA LEU A 272 11.75 -20.04 -0.98
C LEU A 272 12.94 -19.41 -0.24
N GLY A 273 13.08 -19.75 1.05
CA GLY A 273 14.11 -19.23 1.93
C GLY A 273 13.80 -17.88 2.58
N GLU A 274 12.75 -17.18 2.13
CA GLU A 274 12.32 -15.93 2.75
C GLU A 274 11.60 -16.16 4.08
N VAL A 275 11.76 -15.21 5.00
CA VAL A 275 11.05 -15.22 6.28
C VAL A 275 9.79 -14.39 6.15
N ILE A 276 8.64 -15.03 6.35
CA ILE A 276 7.34 -14.38 6.34
C ILE A 276 6.79 -14.24 7.77
N PRO A 277 6.28 -13.06 8.14
CA PRO A 277 5.59 -12.89 9.40
C PRO A 277 4.17 -13.44 9.30
N LEU A 278 3.77 -14.25 10.28
CA LEU A 278 2.45 -14.83 10.42
C LEU A 278 1.76 -14.22 11.63
N TYR A 279 0.56 -13.69 11.42
CA TYR A 279 -0.20 -12.99 12.45
C TYR A 279 -1.53 -13.70 12.68
N PHE A 280 -1.67 -14.34 13.84
CA PHE A 280 -2.89 -14.96 14.32
C PHE A 280 -3.38 -14.20 15.56
N ASP A 281 -4.66 -14.33 15.91
CA ASP A 281 -5.29 -13.56 16.99
C ASP A 281 -4.53 -13.62 18.33
N SER A 282 -3.90 -14.75 18.64
CA SER A 282 -3.17 -14.97 19.89
C SER A 282 -1.66 -15.14 19.71
N LEU A 283 -1.14 -15.06 18.49
CA LEU A 283 0.23 -15.48 18.18
C LEU A 283 0.81 -14.76 16.97
N THR A 284 1.99 -14.20 17.12
CA THR A 284 2.81 -13.67 16.02
C THR A 284 4.06 -14.53 15.88
N LEU A 285 4.37 -14.96 14.66
CA LEU A 285 5.52 -15.82 14.35
C LEU A 285 6.25 -15.32 13.12
N ASN A 286 7.55 -15.61 13.04
CA ASN A 286 8.33 -15.49 11.83
C ASN A 286 8.66 -16.89 11.32
N ALA A 287 8.34 -17.17 10.05
CA ALA A 287 8.43 -18.51 9.48
C ALA A 287 9.23 -18.48 8.18
N THR A 288 10.20 -19.39 8.05
CA THR A 288 11.01 -19.52 6.83
C THR A 288 10.28 -20.40 5.83
N VAL A 289 10.11 -19.91 4.60
CA VAL A 289 9.42 -20.63 3.53
C VAL A 289 10.31 -21.75 2.97
N THR A 290 9.82 -22.98 3.00
CA THR A 290 10.53 -24.19 2.53
C THR A 290 9.87 -24.84 1.32
N GLY A 291 8.64 -24.46 0.97
CA GLY A 291 7.94 -24.96 -0.22
C GLY A 291 6.77 -24.06 -0.61
N ILE A 292 6.51 -23.94 -1.91
CA ILE A 292 5.39 -23.16 -2.45
C ILE A 292 4.80 -23.94 -3.63
N GLU A 293 3.48 -24.12 -3.61
CA GLU A 293 2.71 -24.75 -4.67
C GLU A 293 1.44 -23.91 -4.90
N GLU A 294 1.13 -23.61 -6.16
CA GLU A 294 -0.13 -22.96 -6.52
C GLU A 294 -1.29 -23.98 -6.48
N LEU A 295 -2.43 -23.58 -5.93
CA LEU A 295 -3.63 -24.42 -5.81
C LEU A 295 -4.62 -24.22 -6.95
#